data_AF-A0A410TTC4-F1
#
_entry.id   AF-A0A410TTC4-F1
#
_cell.length_a   1.000
_cell.length_b   1.000
_cell.length_c   1.000
_cell.angle_alpha   90.00
_cell.angle_beta   90.00
_cell.angle_gamma   90.00
#
_symmetry.space_group_name_H-M   'P 1'
#
loop_
_entity.id
_entity.type
_entity.pdbx_description
1 polymer ?
#
loop_
_entity_poly.entity_id
_entity_poly.type
_entity_poly.pdbx_seq_one_letter_code
_entity_poly.pdbx_strand_id
1 'polypeptide(L)'
;MNDGHPARTLSVQPTVHVETFASHYTVTWKAEPLSRFVTAVQHCEFVPPDATAVIDMADTAGRQQQVIRGLSAETTIQYVRVEPQSAWTASWERRTSPIVSVSGAPNPTVCRDLHQATTTCEAWPSAALEELETIAESIS
;
A
#
# COMPACT_ATOMS: atom_id res chain seq x y z
N MET A 1 4.71 26.37 -4.75
CA MET A 1 4.44 26.09 -6.17
C MET A 1 4.14 24.60 -6.24
N ASN A 2 3.03 24.21 -6.85
CA ASN A 2 2.58 22.82 -6.87
C ASN A 2 3.47 22.08 -7.89
N ASP A 3 4.51 21.38 -7.43
CA ASP A 3 5.38 20.54 -8.27
C ASP A 3 4.64 19.24 -8.65
N GLY A 4 3.40 19.39 -9.14
CA GLY A 4 2.53 18.30 -9.53
C GLY A 4 3.04 17.73 -10.85
N HIS A 5 3.91 16.73 -10.75
CA HIS A 5 4.13 15.82 -11.87
C HIS A 5 2.76 15.27 -12.34
N PRO A 6 2.56 15.11 -13.66
CA PRO A 6 1.29 14.61 -14.18
C PRO A 6 0.95 13.27 -13.52
N ALA A 7 -0.32 13.07 -13.17
CA ALA A 7 -0.79 11.81 -12.60
C ALA A 7 -0.39 10.66 -13.54
N ARG A 8 0.49 9.77 -13.06
CA ARG A 8 0.93 8.59 -13.80
C ARG A 8 0.10 7.40 -13.37
N THR A 9 -0.11 6.45 -14.28
CA THR A 9 -0.87 5.23 -13.99
C THR A 9 -0.22 4.04 -14.66
N LEU A 10 -0.09 2.93 -13.94
CA LEU A 10 0.34 1.66 -14.50
C LEU A 10 -0.88 0.91 -15.04
N SER A 11 -0.76 0.35 -16.24
CA SER A 11 -1.84 -0.37 -16.93
C SER A 11 -2.04 -1.78 -16.38
N VAL A 12 -2.45 -1.86 -15.11
CA VAL A 12 -2.85 -3.09 -14.40
C VAL A 12 -4.31 -2.99 -13.96
N GLN A 13 -4.93 -4.11 -13.59
CA GLN A 13 -6.31 -4.14 -13.09
C GLN A 13 -6.36 -4.71 -11.67
N PRO A 14 -6.89 -3.97 -10.67
CA PRO A 14 -7.29 -2.56 -10.70
C PRO A 14 -6.12 -1.62 -11.02
N THR A 15 -6.39 -0.48 -11.66
CA THR A 15 -5.36 0.51 -12.02
C THR A 15 -4.56 0.97 -10.80
N VAL A 16 -3.24 1.01 -10.97
CA VAL A 16 -2.31 1.61 -10.00
C VAL A 16 -2.05 3.05 -10.43
N HIS A 17 -2.34 3.98 -9.53
CA HIS A 17 -1.98 5.39 -9.65
C HIS A 17 -0.62 5.61 -9.01
N VAL A 18 0.22 6.43 -9.65
CA VAL A 18 1.56 6.75 -9.17
C VAL A 18 1.70 8.26 -9.02
N GLU A 19 2.13 8.67 -7.83
CA GLU A 19 2.50 10.03 -7.49
C GLU A 19 3.99 10.07 -7.17
N THR A 20 4.74 10.95 -7.83
CA THR A 20 6.19 11.08 -7.67
C THR A 20 6.52 12.37 -6.94
N PHE A 21 7.43 12.29 -5.99
CA PHE A 21 7.97 13.40 -5.20
C PHE A 21 9.50 13.41 -5.33
N ALA A 22 10.13 14.48 -4.85
CA ALA A 22 11.59 14.63 -4.95
C ALA A 22 12.40 13.52 -4.25
N SER A 23 11.84 12.87 -3.23
CA SER A 23 12.54 11.87 -2.42
C SER A 23 11.89 10.48 -2.40
N HIS A 24 10.69 10.35 -2.95
CA HIS A 24 9.94 9.10 -2.93
C HIS A 24 8.85 9.10 -3.99
N TYR A 25 8.20 7.96 -4.14
CA TYR A 25 6.92 7.86 -4.82
C TYR A 25 5.89 7.17 -3.93
N THR A 26 4.64 7.35 -4.29
CA THR A 26 3.47 6.69 -3.70
C THR A 26 2.70 5.99 -4.81
N VAL A 27 2.33 4.74 -4.57
CA VAL A 27 1.41 3.99 -5.42
C VAL A 27 0.09 3.76 -4.70
N THR A 28 -1.01 3.88 -5.42
CA THR A 28 -2.36 3.76 -4.85
C THR A 28 -3.28 2.97 -5.78
N TRP A 29 -4.08 2.06 -5.24
CA TRP A 29 -5.06 1.28 -6.02
C TRP A 29 -6.32 0.98 -5.21
N LYS A 30 -7.40 0.63 -5.92
CA LYS A 30 -8.60 0.05 -5.31
C LYS A 30 -8.32 -1.37 -4.86
N ALA A 31 -8.72 -1.69 -3.64
CA ALA A 31 -8.43 -2.94 -2.98
C ALA A 31 -9.69 -3.64 -2.49
N GLU A 32 -9.52 -4.92 -2.17
CA GLU A 32 -10.45 -5.79 -1.47
C GLU A 32 -10.55 -5.42 0.03
N PRO A 33 -11.43 -6.09 0.80
CA PRO A 33 -11.61 -5.81 2.22
C PRO A 33 -10.34 -5.91 3.07
N LEU A 34 -10.38 -5.29 4.26
CA LEU A 34 -9.26 -5.23 5.21
C LEU A 34 -8.61 -6.60 5.49
N SER A 35 -9.38 -7.69 5.51
CA SER A 35 -8.84 -9.04 5.71
C SER A 35 -7.79 -9.45 4.66
N ARG A 36 -7.98 -9.05 3.40
CA ARG A 36 -7.00 -9.27 2.33
C ARG A 36 -5.75 -8.43 2.56
N PHE A 37 -5.91 -7.17 2.95
CA PHE A 37 -4.78 -6.30 3.29
C PHE A 37 -3.95 -6.86 4.45
N VAL A 38 -4.60 -7.19 5.57
CA VAL A 38 -3.93 -7.76 6.76
C VAL A 38 -3.20 -9.06 6.39
N THR A 39 -3.85 -9.94 5.64
CA THR A 39 -3.20 -11.18 5.18
C THR A 39 -2.00 -10.88 4.29
N ALA A 40 -2.13 -9.96 3.34
CA ALA A 40 -1.06 -9.60 2.41
C ALA A 40 0.18 -9.06 3.14
N VAL A 41 0.00 -8.11 4.06
CA VAL A 41 1.12 -7.54 4.82
C VAL A 41 1.75 -8.54 5.79
N GLN A 42 0.98 -9.47 6.37
CA GLN A 42 1.51 -10.53 7.23
C GLN A 42 2.37 -11.55 6.48
N HIS A 43 2.13 -11.74 5.17
CA HIS A 43 2.90 -12.63 4.30
C HIS A 43 3.96 -11.91 3.47
N CYS A 44 4.03 -10.58 3.56
CA CYS A 44 5.03 -9.79 2.85
C CYS A 44 6.38 -9.97 3.55
N GLU A 45 7.37 -10.51 2.83
CA GLU A 45 8.72 -10.76 3.36
C GLU A 45 9.39 -9.49 3.93
N PHE A 46 9.03 -8.33 3.39
CA PHE A 46 9.58 -7.03 3.77
C PHE A 46 8.87 -6.38 4.97
N VAL A 47 7.84 -7.03 5.52
CA VAL A 47 7.14 -6.59 6.72
C VAL A 47 7.53 -7.52 7.87
N PRO A 48 8.31 -7.05 8.86
CA PRO A 48 8.64 -7.85 10.02
C PRO A 48 7.39 -8.36 10.76
N PRO A 49 7.41 -9.60 11.28
CA PRO A 49 6.35 -10.16 12.13
C PRO A 49 5.85 -9.27 13.27
N ASP A 50 6.75 -8.47 13.83
CA ASP A 50 6.57 -7.57 14.96
C ASP A 50 6.33 -6.12 14.52
N ALA A 51 6.17 -5.86 13.22
CA ALA A 51 5.85 -4.54 12.70
C ALA A 51 4.55 -4.01 13.33
N THR A 52 4.59 -2.75 13.73
CA THR A 52 3.45 -2.07 14.33
C THR A 52 2.56 -1.50 13.23
N ALA A 53 1.25 -1.66 13.42
CA ALA A 53 0.22 -1.00 12.66
C ALA A 53 -0.43 0.10 13.50
N VAL A 54 -0.60 1.27 12.89
CA VAL A 54 -1.42 2.36 13.41
C VAL A 54 -2.84 2.19 12.88
N ILE A 55 -3.82 2.17 13.77
CA ILE A 55 -5.22 1.83 13.47
C ILE A 55 -6.12 3.00 13.85
N ASP A 56 -7.05 3.34 12.97
CA ASP A 56 -8.15 4.27 13.23
C ASP A 56 -9.48 3.53 13.16
N MET A 57 -10.33 3.72 14.16
CA MET A 57 -11.63 3.04 14.29
C MET A 57 -12.74 4.07 14.39
N ALA A 58 -13.89 3.79 13.75
CA ALA A 58 -14.99 4.75 13.68
C ALA A 58 -15.61 5.14 15.03
N ASP A 59 -15.54 4.25 16.01
CA ASP A 59 -16.20 4.36 17.31
C ASP A 59 -15.25 4.76 18.45
N THR A 60 -13.96 4.88 18.17
CA THR A 60 -12.93 5.14 19.18
C THR A 60 -12.22 6.45 18.85
N ALA A 61 -12.14 7.34 19.84
CA ALA A 61 -11.40 8.58 19.68
C ALA A 61 -9.88 8.28 19.69
N GLY A 62 -9.22 8.57 18.58
CA GLY A 62 -7.76 8.52 18.47
C GLY A 62 -7.23 7.25 17.79
N ARG A 63 -5.93 7.26 17.51
CA ARG A 63 -5.23 6.17 16.83
C ARG A 63 -4.68 5.17 17.84
N GLN A 64 -4.87 3.89 17.56
CA GLN A 64 -4.28 2.79 18.32
C GLN A 64 -3.05 2.24 17.61
N GLN A 65 -2.19 1.56 18.37
CA GLN A 65 -1.04 0.84 17.84
C GLN A 65 -1.14 -0.62 18.24
N GLN A 66 -0.94 -1.52 17.28
CA GLN A 66 -0.99 -2.96 17.51
C GLN A 66 0.01 -3.67 16.59
N VAL A 67 0.56 -4.79 17.05
CA VAL A 67 1.41 -5.64 16.21
C VAL A 67 0.58 -6.25 15.09
N ILE A 68 1.08 -6.20 13.86
CA ILE A 68 0.33 -6.62 12.67
C ILE A 68 -0.12 -8.08 12.70
N ARG A 69 0.67 -8.97 13.30
CA ARG A 69 0.29 -10.39 13.49
C ARG A 69 -0.92 -10.60 14.40
N GLY A 70 -1.17 -9.68 15.32
CA GLY A 70 -2.32 -9.73 16.20
C GLY A 70 -3.56 -9.06 15.62
N LEU A 71 -3.44 -8.37 14.48
CA LEU A 71 -4.53 -7.55 13.94
C LEU A 71 -5.64 -8.42 13.34
N SER A 72 -6.83 -8.31 13.90
CA SER A 72 -8.08 -8.81 13.33
C SER A 72 -8.65 -7.82 12.31
N ALA A 73 -9.24 -8.34 11.24
CA ALA A 73 -9.92 -7.51 10.23
C ALA A 73 -11.33 -7.11 10.70
N GLU A 74 -11.39 -6.21 11.68
CA GLU A 74 -12.65 -5.79 12.30
C GLU A 74 -13.43 -4.79 11.45
N THR A 75 -14.76 -4.87 11.52
CA THR A 75 -15.65 -4.01 10.74
C THR A 75 -15.74 -2.58 11.26
N THR A 76 -15.15 -2.24 12.41
CA THR A 76 -15.10 -0.86 12.93
C THR A 76 -13.89 -0.08 12.41
N ILE A 77 -12.84 -0.78 11.96
CA ILE A 77 -11.60 -0.20 11.47
C ILE A 77 -11.83 0.57 10.16
N GLN A 78 -11.44 1.84 10.16
CA GLN A 78 -11.52 2.75 9.01
C GLN A 78 -10.17 2.93 8.32
N TYR A 79 -9.08 2.80 9.06
CA TYR A 79 -7.74 2.99 8.52
C TYR A 79 -6.74 2.10 9.23
N VAL A 80 -5.80 1.54 8.47
CA VAL A 80 -4.63 0.83 8.98
C VAL A 80 -3.41 1.33 8.23
N ARG A 81 -2.33 1.67 8.95
CA ARG A 81 -1.01 1.94 8.36
C ARG A 81 0.02 1.06 9.03
N VAL A 82 0.67 0.22 8.24
CA VAL A 82 1.82 -0.58 8.66
C VAL A 82 3.08 0.22 8.41
N GLU A 83 3.90 0.32 9.46
CA GLU A 83 5.22 0.94 9.42
C GLU A 83 6.27 -0.17 9.55
N PRO A 84 6.68 -0.80 8.43
CA PRO A 84 7.82 -1.70 8.46
C PRO A 84 9.07 -0.91 8.87
N GLN A 85 10.09 -1.59 9.40
CA GLN A 85 11.40 -0.99 9.71
C GLN A 85 12.20 -0.67 8.43
N SER A 86 11.57 0.02 7.48
CA SER A 86 12.07 0.35 6.16
C SER A 86 11.60 1.75 5.76
N ALA A 87 12.11 2.28 4.66
CA ALA A 87 11.81 3.65 4.21
C ALA A 87 10.36 3.84 3.69
N TRP A 88 9.58 2.76 3.58
CA TRP A 88 8.22 2.80 3.05
C TRP A 88 7.17 2.38 4.07
N THR A 89 5.90 2.73 3.81
CA THR A 89 4.72 2.35 4.60
C THR A 89 3.64 1.82 3.67
N ALA A 90 2.81 0.90 4.15
CA ALA A 90 1.60 0.45 3.46
C ALA A 90 0.38 0.78 4.30
N SER A 91 -0.66 1.30 3.66
CA SER A 91 -1.91 1.63 4.34
C SER A 91 -3.12 1.11 3.58
N TRP A 92 -4.17 0.82 4.34
CA TRP A 92 -5.50 0.49 3.87
C TRP A 92 -6.48 1.48 4.46
N GLU A 93 -7.38 2.00 3.64
CA GLU A 93 -8.42 2.92 4.06
C GLU A 93 -9.78 2.45 3.58
N ARG A 94 -10.75 2.47 4.51
CA ARG A 94 -12.15 2.25 4.18
C ARG A 94 -12.70 3.46 3.45
N ARG A 95 -13.13 3.22 2.22
CA ARG A 95 -13.92 4.13 1.40
C ARG A 95 -15.09 3.33 0.80
N THR A 96 -15.88 3.95 -0.08
CA THR A 96 -16.91 3.23 -0.87
C THR A 96 -16.32 2.03 -1.61
N SER A 97 -15.09 2.16 -2.11
CA SER A 97 -14.23 1.06 -2.51
C SER A 97 -12.92 1.20 -1.74
N PRO A 98 -12.50 0.21 -0.93
CA PRO A 98 -11.27 0.31 -0.16
C PRO A 98 -10.07 0.70 -1.02
N ILE A 99 -9.13 1.42 -0.42
CA ILE A 99 -7.92 1.87 -1.10
C ILE A 99 -6.72 1.32 -0.34
N VAL A 100 -5.73 0.82 -1.09
CA VAL A 100 -4.39 0.59 -0.57
C VAL A 100 -3.46 1.64 -1.13
N SER A 101 -2.58 2.16 -0.27
CA SER A 101 -1.52 3.09 -0.65
C SER A 101 -0.19 2.64 -0.06
N VAL A 102 0.86 2.61 -0.88
CA VAL A 102 2.23 2.30 -0.47
C VAL A 102 3.11 3.49 -0.80
N SER A 103 3.77 4.06 0.21
CA SER A 103 4.51 5.33 0.11
C SER A 103 5.89 5.21 0.71
N GLY A 104 6.88 5.96 0.20
CA GLY A 104 8.25 6.01 0.73
C GLY A 104 9.28 5.21 -0.08
N ALA A 105 9.04 5.06 -1.39
CA ALA A 105 9.89 4.31 -2.32
C ALA A 105 10.03 2.80 -1.99
N PRO A 106 8.91 2.05 -1.94
CA PRO A 106 8.95 0.60 -1.85
C PRO A 106 9.72 -0.03 -3.03
N ASN A 107 10.17 -1.27 -2.88
CA ASN A 107 10.67 -2.04 -4.03
C ASN A 107 9.48 -2.30 -5.01
N PRO A 108 9.65 -2.15 -6.34
CA PRO A 108 8.59 -2.44 -7.31
C PRO A 108 7.94 -3.83 -7.15
N THR A 109 8.72 -4.84 -6.74
CA THR A 109 8.23 -6.19 -6.44
C THR A 109 7.26 -6.19 -5.26
N VAL A 110 7.53 -5.40 -4.21
CA VAL A 110 6.61 -5.24 -3.06
C VAL A 110 5.28 -4.63 -3.50
N CYS A 111 5.32 -3.61 -4.36
CA CYS A 111 4.12 -2.99 -4.90
C CYS A 111 3.27 -4.00 -5.68
N ARG A 112 3.92 -4.78 -6.56
CA ARG A 112 3.26 -5.85 -7.33
C ARG A 112 2.62 -6.87 -6.40
N ASP A 113 3.38 -7.41 -5.46
CA ASP A 113 2.93 -8.51 -4.60
C ASP A 113 1.77 -8.07 -3.70
N LEU A 114 1.88 -6.88 -3.10
CA LEU A 114 0.78 -6.29 -2.32
C LEU A 114 -0.43 -6.01 -3.19
N HIS A 115 -0.26 -5.51 -4.41
CA HIS A 115 -1.37 -5.27 -5.33
C HIS A 115 -2.11 -6.56 -5.67
N GLN A 116 -1.40 -7.61 -6.08
CA GLN A 116 -2.03 -8.89 -6.41
C GLN A 116 -2.70 -9.53 -5.19
N ALA A 117 -2.07 -9.47 -4.01
CA ALA A 117 -2.63 -10.06 -2.80
C ALA A 117 -3.86 -9.30 -2.25
N THR A 118 -3.99 -8.00 -2.57
CA THR A 118 -5.07 -7.13 -2.10
C THR A 118 -6.14 -6.86 -3.15
N THR A 119 -6.06 -7.49 -4.32
CA THR A 119 -7.01 -7.33 -5.42
C THR A 119 -7.38 -8.67 -6.03
N THR A 120 -8.15 -8.65 -7.12
CA THR A 120 -8.42 -9.81 -7.99
C THR A 120 -7.44 -9.90 -9.16
N CYS A 121 -6.34 -9.13 -9.13
CA CYS A 121 -5.34 -9.11 -10.21
C CYS A 121 -4.59 -10.45 -10.31
N GLU A 122 -4.81 -11.17 -11.41
CA GLU A 122 -4.15 -12.47 -11.63
C GLU A 122 -2.68 -12.31 -11.99
N ALA A 123 -2.31 -11.24 -12.72
CA ALA A 123 -0.95 -11.01 -13.16
C ALA A 123 -0.70 -9.53 -13.48
N TRP A 124 0.53 -9.10 -13.24
CA TRP A 124 1.05 -7.84 -13.77
C TRP A 124 1.69 -8.07 -15.15
N PRO A 125 1.36 -7.25 -16.17
CA PRO A 125 2.14 -7.21 -17.41
C PRO A 125 3.57 -6.76 -17.11
N SER A 126 4.56 -7.38 -17.76
CA SER A 126 5.98 -7.02 -17.58
C SER A 126 6.24 -5.53 -17.79
N ALA A 127 5.60 -4.92 -18.79
CA ALA A 127 5.71 -3.48 -19.07
C ALA A 127 5.29 -2.59 -17.88
N ALA A 128 4.29 -2.99 -17.09
CA ALA A 128 3.87 -2.22 -15.92
C ALA A 128 4.88 -2.29 -14.77
N LEU A 129 5.59 -3.43 -14.65
CA LEU A 129 6.67 -3.59 -13.68
C LEU A 129 7.90 -2.80 -14.11
N GLU A 130 8.31 -2.89 -15.38
CA GLU A 130 9.42 -2.12 -15.96
C GLU A 130 9.20 -0.60 -15.83
N GLU A 131 7.96 -0.15 -16.01
CA GLU A 131 7.60 1.26 -15.81
C GLU A 131 7.75 1.69 -14.35
N LEU A 132 7.36 0.84 -13.39
CA LEU A 132 7.54 1.12 -11.97
C LEU A 132 9.02 1.09 -11.54
N GLU A 133 9.81 0.18 -12.11
CA GLU A 133 11.27 0.11 -11.92
C GLU A 133 11.93 1.41 -12.40
N THR A 134 11.58 1.87 -13.59
CA THR A 134 12.07 3.15 -14.15
C THR A 134 11.73 4.33 -13.23
N ILE A 135 10.53 4.34 -12.63
CA ILE A 135 10.13 5.38 -11.67
C ILE A 135 10.99 5.30 -10.40
N ALA A 136 11.17 4.10 -9.83
CA ALA A 136 11.97 3.90 -8.62
C ALA A 136 13.44 4.33 -8.81
N GLU A 137 14.03 4.02 -9.96
CA GLU A 137 15.40 4.42 -10.31
C GLU A 137 15.53 5.94 -10.46
N SER A 138 14.50 6.63 -10.96
CA SER A 138 14.53 8.09 -11.15
C SER A 138 14.54 8.92 -9.85
N ILE A 139 14.27 8.27 -8.72
CA ILE A 139 14.13 8.90 -7.39
C ILE A 139 15.28 8.46 -6.44
N SER A 140 16.08 7.47 -6.85
CA SER A 140 17.25 6.97 -6.11
C SER A 140 18.49 7.83 -6.36
#